data_AF-X0TCC2-F1
#
_entry.id   AF-X0TCC2-F1
#
_cell.length_a   1.000
_cell.length_b   1.000
_cell.length_c   1.000
_cell.angle_alpha   90.00
_cell.angle_beta   90.00
_cell.angle_gamma   90.00
#
_symmetry.space_group_name_H-M   'P 1'
#
loop_
_entity.id
_entity.type
_entity.pdbx_description
1 polymer ?
#
loop_
_entity_poly.entity_id
_entity_poly.type
_entity_poly.pdbx_seq_one_letter_code
_entity_poly.pdbx_strand_id
1 'polypeptide(L)'
;MKKPRPKKSAFWRESPLFEEGEIFSTIEGKRGTSLFLGRYTLNEVIAVLDKKSFFKEAQKRKLWPLDFDLDSSEFPLQRVRIFYKEKKPEKMIVDLKVKEEIFYPKKKIAAYFPLSEYKFLILDWLTLQNPLLNFSLEKSPLPGQSHPGLNLGKKVFDIFVYLARLSRK
;
A
#
# COMPACT_ATOMS: atom_id res chain seq x y z
N MET A 1 1.17 -7.99 -78.32
CA MET A 1 2.52 -7.39 -78.25
C MET A 1 2.91 -7.19 -76.78
N LYS A 2 4.22 -7.29 -76.48
CA LYS A 2 4.85 -7.28 -75.14
C LYS A 2 4.91 -5.86 -74.51
N LYS A 3 4.46 -5.74 -73.24
CA LYS A 3 4.90 -4.90 -72.07
C LYS A 3 5.12 -3.37 -72.24
N PRO A 4 4.83 -2.51 -71.21
CA PRO A 4 5.44 -2.61 -69.87
C PRO A 4 4.53 -2.38 -68.65
N ARG A 5 5.05 -2.78 -67.47
CA ARG A 5 4.45 -2.65 -66.14
C ARG A 5 4.55 -1.21 -65.62
N PRO A 6 3.56 -0.69 -64.87
CA PRO A 6 3.81 0.35 -63.88
C PRO A 6 4.11 -0.26 -62.51
N LYS A 7 4.86 0.54 -61.73
CA LYS A 7 5.59 0.21 -60.51
C LYS A 7 4.66 -0.01 -59.31
N LYS A 8 5.11 -0.85 -58.38
CA LYS A 8 4.60 -0.93 -57.01
C LYS A 8 4.60 0.47 -56.37
N SER A 9 3.45 0.95 -55.90
CA SER A 9 3.40 2.01 -54.89
C SER A 9 2.62 1.46 -53.70
N ALA A 10 3.35 1.20 -52.62
CA ALA A 10 2.79 0.96 -51.30
C ALA A 10 1.97 2.19 -50.90
N PHE A 11 0.66 2.01 -50.71
CA PHE A 11 -0.21 3.06 -50.20
C PHE A 11 -1.16 2.46 -49.16
N TRP A 12 -0.56 1.92 -48.11
CA TRP A 12 -1.15 1.95 -46.79
C TRP A 12 -0.15 2.71 -45.93
N ARG A 13 -0.34 4.02 -45.81
CA ARG A 13 0.10 4.71 -44.59
C ARG A 13 -0.91 4.29 -43.54
N GLU A 14 -0.61 3.23 -42.82
CA GLU A 14 -1.09 3.12 -41.45
C GLU A 14 -0.28 4.15 -40.64
N SER A 15 -0.65 5.42 -40.78
CA SER A 15 -0.31 6.37 -39.73
C SER A 15 -1.06 5.89 -38.50
N PRO A 16 -0.39 5.66 -37.36
CA PRO A 16 -1.09 5.36 -36.12
C PRO A 16 -2.13 6.46 -35.89
N LEU A 17 -3.39 6.07 -35.66
CA LEU A 17 -4.49 7.02 -35.41
C LEU A 17 -4.27 7.85 -34.13
N PHE A 18 -3.21 7.55 -33.38
CA PHE A 18 -2.81 8.21 -32.15
C PHE A 18 -1.29 8.29 -32.12
N GLU A 19 -0.74 9.46 -31.81
CA GLU A 19 0.68 9.60 -31.51
C GLU A 19 1.01 8.74 -30.26
N GLU A 20 2.19 8.10 -30.23
CA GLU A 20 2.58 7.28 -29.07
C GLU A 20 2.42 8.05 -27.74
N GLY A 21 2.66 9.36 -27.75
CA GLY A 21 2.45 10.24 -26.59
C GLY A 21 1.00 10.31 -26.08
N GLU A 22 0.00 10.22 -26.96
CA GLU A 22 -1.42 10.21 -26.56
C GLU A 22 -1.81 8.88 -25.90
N ILE A 23 -1.24 7.76 -26.38
CA ILE A 23 -1.40 6.42 -25.77
C ILE A 23 -0.79 6.41 -24.37
N PHE A 24 0.40 6.99 -24.19
CA PHE A 24 1.04 7.05 -22.86
C PHE A 24 0.32 8.00 -21.89
N SER A 25 -0.20 9.13 -22.36
CA SER A 25 -1.01 10.05 -21.52
C SER A 25 -2.36 9.45 -21.09
N THR A 26 -2.96 8.59 -21.92
CA THR A 26 -4.21 7.88 -21.58
C THR A 26 -3.95 6.72 -20.62
N ILE A 27 -2.75 6.13 -20.65
CA ILE A 27 -2.30 5.07 -19.72
C ILE A 27 -1.70 5.66 -18.43
N GLU A 28 -1.47 6.97 -18.35
CA GLU A 28 -1.22 7.72 -17.10
C GLU A 28 -2.46 7.84 -16.19
N GLY A 29 -3.54 7.11 -16.49
CA GLY A 29 -4.54 6.78 -15.49
C GLY A 29 -3.89 6.01 -14.32
N LYS A 30 -3.67 6.70 -13.20
CA LYS A 30 -3.28 6.17 -11.86
C LYS A 30 -2.66 4.76 -11.90
N ARG A 31 -1.45 4.62 -12.43
CA ARG A 31 -0.71 3.36 -12.29
C ARG A 31 -0.36 3.17 -10.82
N GLY A 32 -1.16 2.36 -10.13
CA GLY A 32 -0.82 1.89 -8.79
C GLY A 32 0.54 1.20 -8.79
N THR A 33 1.31 1.36 -7.72
CA THR A 33 2.64 0.75 -7.58
C THR A 33 2.55 -0.65 -6.98
N SER A 34 3.25 -1.64 -7.50
CA SER A 34 3.35 -2.95 -6.83
C SER A 34 4.18 -2.91 -5.53
N LEU A 35 4.77 -1.76 -5.19
CA LEU A 35 5.66 -1.57 -4.06
C LEU A 35 4.96 -0.85 -2.91
N PHE A 36 5.13 -1.35 -1.69
CA PHE A 36 4.77 -0.64 -0.48
C PHE A 36 5.62 0.63 -0.31
N LEU A 37 4.94 1.74 -0.04
CA LEU A 37 5.47 3.11 0.00
C LEU A 37 6.31 3.48 -1.22
N GLY A 38 5.96 2.93 -2.38
CA GLY A 38 6.64 3.16 -3.66
C GLY A 38 8.09 2.62 -3.72
N ARG A 39 8.58 1.91 -2.70
CA ARG A 39 10.00 1.54 -2.60
C ARG A 39 10.29 0.14 -2.07
N TYR A 40 9.36 -0.47 -1.33
CA TYR A 40 9.57 -1.79 -0.73
C TYR A 40 8.70 -2.84 -1.42
N THR A 41 9.29 -3.93 -1.85
CA THR A 41 8.53 -5.10 -2.30
C THR A 41 7.74 -5.73 -1.15
N LEU A 42 6.66 -6.45 -1.46
CA LEU A 42 5.90 -7.18 -0.43
C LEU A 42 6.78 -8.19 0.33
N ASN A 43 7.75 -8.81 -0.36
CA ASN A 43 8.70 -9.75 0.26
C ASN A 43 9.61 -9.07 1.28
N GLU A 44 10.09 -7.86 1.02
CA GLU A 44 10.87 -7.09 1.99
C GLU A 44 10.04 -6.71 3.21
N VAL A 45 8.77 -6.33 3.01
CA VAL A 45 7.83 -6.08 4.10
C VAL A 45 7.64 -7.34 4.96
N ILE A 46 7.41 -8.49 4.32
CA ILE A 46 7.28 -9.80 4.98
C ILE A 46 8.55 -10.14 5.78
N ALA A 47 9.74 -9.92 5.22
CA ALA A 47 11.01 -10.17 5.90
C ALA A 47 11.19 -9.28 7.15
N VAL A 48 10.78 -8.01 7.08
CA VAL A 48 10.80 -7.12 8.26
C VAL A 48 9.82 -7.59 9.33
N LEU A 49 8.62 -8.04 8.95
CA LEU A 49 7.65 -8.61 9.89
C LEU A 49 8.21 -9.86 10.59
N ASP A 50 8.86 -10.75 9.85
CA ASP A 50 9.51 -11.94 10.42
C ASP A 50 10.61 -11.57 11.42
N LYS A 51 11.51 -10.64 11.03
CA LYS A 51 12.57 -10.12 11.91
C LYS A 51 12.03 -9.51 13.21
N LYS A 52 10.81 -8.95 13.18
CA LYS A 52 10.12 -8.39 14.35
C LYS A 52 9.23 -9.41 15.08
N SER A 53 9.39 -10.71 14.77
CA SER A 53 8.68 -11.83 15.39
C SER A 53 7.16 -11.74 15.25
N PHE A 54 6.64 -11.22 14.13
CA PHE A 54 5.19 -11.20 13.87
C PHE A 54 4.65 -12.59 13.56
N PHE A 55 5.38 -13.42 12.82
CA PHE A 55 4.92 -14.78 12.52
C PHE A 55 4.91 -15.68 13.74
N LYS A 56 5.89 -15.55 14.63
CA LYS A 56 5.89 -16.21 15.94
C LYS A 56 4.67 -15.79 16.78
N GLU A 57 4.32 -14.50 16.77
CA GLU A 57 3.14 -13.99 17.47
C GLU A 57 1.83 -14.53 16.87
N ALA A 58 1.74 -14.59 15.54
CA ALA A 58 0.60 -15.16 14.84
C ALA A 58 0.42 -16.66 15.17
N GLN A 59 1.51 -17.44 15.15
CA GLN A 59 1.50 -18.86 15.52
C GLN A 59 1.06 -19.06 16.97
N LYS A 60 1.64 -18.30 17.92
CA LYS A 60 1.25 -18.35 19.35
C LYS A 60 -0.26 -18.10 19.55
N ARG A 61 -0.85 -17.27 18.69
CA ARG A 61 -2.28 -16.91 18.71
C ARG A 61 -3.16 -17.79 17.82
N LYS A 62 -2.59 -18.84 17.21
CA LYS A 62 -3.28 -19.74 16.27
C LYS A 62 -3.83 -19.04 15.02
N LEU A 63 -3.23 -17.91 14.64
CA LEU A 63 -3.57 -17.07 13.47
C LEU A 63 -2.73 -17.39 12.23
N TRP A 64 -2.12 -18.57 12.16
CA TRP A 64 -1.30 -19.01 11.02
C TRP A 64 -2.03 -20.08 10.20
N PRO A 65 -1.94 -20.08 8.85
CA PRO A 65 -1.16 -19.19 7.97
C PRO A 65 -1.75 -17.80 7.77
N LEU A 66 -0.89 -16.85 7.37
CA LEU A 66 -1.25 -15.48 7.01
C LEU A 66 -1.31 -15.32 5.50
N ASP A 67 -2.31 -14.59 5.01
CA ASP A 67 -2.43 -14.15 3.62
C ASP A 67 -2.32 -12.62 3.56
N PHE A 68 -1.65 -12.09 2.54
CA PHE A 68 -1.30 -10.69 2.42
C PHE A 68 -1.91 -10.07 1.18
N ASP A 69 -2.36 -8.84 1.33
CA ASP A 69 -2.91 -8.04 0.26
C ASP A 69 -2.36 -6.62 0.33
N LEU A 70 -1.92 -6.11 -0.82
CA LEU A 70 -1.47 -4.74 -0.99
C LEU A 70 -2.27 -4.12 -2.13
N ASP A 71 -3.13 -3.18 -1.78
CA ASP A 71 -3.81 -2.32 -2.74
C ASP A 71 -3.10 -0.97 -2.82
N SER A 72 -2.73 -0.60 -4.03
CA SER A 72 -2.00 0.63 -4.37
C SER A 72 -2.64 1.38 -5.52
N SER A 73 -3.88 1.03 -5.89
CA SER A 73 -4.63 1.68 -6.97
C SER A 73 -4.84 3.18 -6.73
N GLU A 74 -4.83 3.61 -5.47
CA GLU A 74 -4.93 5.01 -5.04
C GLU A 74 -3.59 5.67 -4.66
N PHE A 75 -2.45 5.13 -5.13
CA PHE A 75 -1.12 5.66 -4.78
C PHE A 75 -1.05 7.20 -4.90
N PRO A 76 -0.52 7.94 -3.89
CA PRO A 76 0.34 7.50 -2.77
C PRO A 76 -0.38 6.83 -1.60
N LEU A 77 -1.71 6.77 -1.63
CA LEU A 77 -2.51 6.09 -0.62
C LEU A 77 -2.52 4.59 -0.89
N GLN A 78 -2.10 3.82 0.10
CA GLN A 78 -1.97 2.38 -0.01
C GLN A 78 -2.66 1.69 1.16
N ARG A 79 -3.18 0.49 0.89
CA ARG A 79 -3.86 -0.32 1.88
C ARG A 79 -3.20 -1.70 1.97
N VAL A 80 -2.61 -2.00 3.13
CA VAL A 80 -2.06 -3.32 3.43
C VAL A 80 -3.05 -4.06 4.31
N ARG A 81 -3.47 -5.25 3.88
CA ARG A 81 -4.35 -6.12 4.64
C ARG A 81 -3.68 -7.46 4.89
N ILE A 82 -3.89 -7.99 6.09
CA ILE A 82 -3.42 -9.33 6.48
C ILE A 82 -4.62 -10.13 6.93
N PHE A 83 -4.75 -11.35 6.44
CA PHE A 83 -5.87 -12.24 6.71
C PHE A 83 -5.39 -13.57 7.29
N TYR A 84 -6.27 -14.23 8.05
CA TYR A 84 -6.08 -15.61 8.47
C TYR A 84 -6.52 -16.57 7.36
N LYS A 85 -5.59 -17.38 6.85
CA LYS A 85 -5.78 -18.41 5.80
C LYS A 85 -6.21 -17.93 4.41
N GLU A 86 -7.17 -17.02 4.32
CA GLU A 86 -7.80 -16.62 3.06
C GLU A 86 -8.24 -15.14 3.10
N LYS A 87 -8.25 -14.48 1.94
CA LYS A 87 -8.64 -13.07 1.77
C LYS A 87 -10.15 -12.86 1.86
N LYS A 88 -10.71 -13.08 3.05
CA LYS A 88 -12.13 -12.80 3.35
C LYS A 88 -12.26 -11.73 4.43
N PRO A 89 -13.24 -10.81 4.34
CA PRO A 89 -13.44 -9.76 5.34
C PRO A 89 -13.53 -10.28 6.77
N GLU A 90 -14.18 -11.43 6.99
CA GLU A 90 -14.36 -12.06 8.31
C GLU A 90 -13.07 -12.70 8.84
N LYS A 91 -12.05 -12.83 8.00
CA LYS A 91 -10.73 -13.36 8.35
C LYS A 91 -9.67 -12.28 8.50
N MET A 92 -10.04 -11.01 8.35
CA MET A 92 -9.13 -9.89 8.42
C MET A 92 -8.52 -9.73 9.81
N ILE A 93 -7.20 -9.72 9.87
CA ILE A 93 -6.39 -9.52 11.08
C ILE A 93 -5.91 -8.07 11.15
N VAL A 94 -5.39 -7.56 10.01
CA VAL A 94 -4.84 -6.21 9.90
C VAL A 94 -5.47 -5.50 8.72
N ASP A 95 -5.82 -4.23 8.93
CA ASP A 95 -6.16 -3.28 7.88
C ASP A 95 -5.39 -1.98 8.12
N LEU A 96 -4.41 -1.69 7.29
CA LEU A 96 -3.58 -0.51 7.39
C LEU A 96 -3.78 0.34 6.14
N LYS A 97 -4.25 1.58 6.30
CA LYS A 97 -4.28 2.57 5.23
C LYS A 97 -3.25 3.66 5.53
N VAL A 98 -2.31 3.84 4.61
CA VAL A 98 -1.13 4.69 4.85
C VAL A 98 -0.70 5.40 3.56
N LYS A 99 -0.14 6.61 3.71
CA LYS A 99 0.48 7.36 2.62
C LYS A 99 1.67 8.17 3.10
N GLU A 100 2.57 8.51 2.18
CA GLU A 100 3.57 9.53 2.43
C GLU A 100 3.10 10.87 1.89
N GLU A 101 3.26 11.92 2.70
CA GLU A 101 2.98 13.28 2.29
C GLU A 101 4.05 14.25 2.79
N ILE A 102 4.12 15.39 2.10
CA ILE A 102 4.94 16.53 2.52
C ILE A 102 4.03 17.55 3.18
N PHE A 103 4.33 17.86 4.43
CA PHE A 103 3.65 18.90 5.19
C PHE A 103 4.46 20.20 5.13
N TYR A 104 3.79 21.28 4.75
CA TYR A 104 4.32 22.63 4.76
C TYR A 104 3.69 23.40 5.92
N PRO A 105 4.45 23.77 6.98
CA PRO A 105 3.92 24.57 8.06
C PRO A 105 3.34 25.89 7.55
N LYS A 106 2.11 26.23 7.96
CA LYS A 106 1.50 27.51 7.61
C LYS A 106 2.35 28.66 8.16
N LYS A 107 2.43 29.81 7.45
CA LYS A 107 3.23 30.98 7.84
C LYS A 107 3.11 31.37 9.33
N LYS A 108 1.91 31.28 9.91
CA LYS A 108 1.63 31.60 11.32
C LYS A 108 2.38 30.71 12.33
N ILE A 109 2.68 29.47 11.96
CA ILE A 109 3.39 28.51 12.82
C ILE A 109 4.80 28.22 12.34
N ALA A 110 5.16 28.59 11.10
CA ALA A 110 6.46 28.30 10.50
C ALA A 110 7.64 28.81 11.35
N ALA A 111 7.48 29.92 12.08
CA ALA A 111 8.50 30.45 12.98
C ALA A 111 8.89 29.49 14.14
N TYR A 112 8.04 28.51 14.48
CA TYR A 112 8.31 27.52 15.52
C TYR A 112 8.92 26.23 14.97
N PHE A 113 9.07 26.09 13.65
CA PHE A 113 9.54 24.88 13.00
C PHE A 113 10.88 25.13 12.32
N PRO A 114 11.91 24.29 12.55
CA PRO A 114 13.22 24.48 11.95
C PRO A 114 13.28 24.22 10.43
N LEU A 115 12.30 23.51 9.85
CA LEU A 115 12.28 23.17 8.43
C LEU A 115 11.08 23.80 7.73
N SER A 116 11.28 24.13 6.44
CA SER A 116 10.22 24.63 5.55
C SER A 116 9.23 23.55 5.12
N GLU A 117 9.66 22.28 5.18
CA GLU A 117 8.84 21.12 4.84
C GLU A 117 9.20 19.92 5.71
N TYR A 118 8.23 19.03 5.88
CA TYR A 118 8.36 17.82 6.67
C TYR A 118 7.74 16.65 5.92
N LYS A 119 8.51 15.57 5.75
CA LYS A 119 7.97 14.32 5.22
C LYS A 119 7.29 13.54 6.33
N PHE A 120 6.01 13.25 6.17
CA PHE A 120 5.21 12.47 7.10
C PHE A 120 4.77 11.15 6.49
N LEU A 121 4.78 10.11 7.31
CA LEU A 121 4.01 8.91 7.06
C LEU A 121 2.66 9.07 7.76
N ILE A 122 1.60 9.27 6.99
CA ILE A 122 0.25 9.46 7.51
C ILE A 122 -0.45 8.10 7.55
N LEU A 123 -0.91 7.73 8.74
CA LEU A 123 -1.73 6.54 8.97
C LEU A 123 -3.20 6.98 8.99
N ASP A 124 -3.90 6.79 7.88
CA ASP A 124 -5.33 7.10 7.75
C ASP A 124 -6.19 6.08 8.50
N TRP A 125 -5.73 4.83 8.59
CA TRP A 125 -6.47 3.75 9.23
C TRP A 125 -5.55 2.65 9.77
N LEU A 126 -5.89 2.10 10.95
CA LEU A 126 -5.24 0.90 11.50
C LEU A 126 -6.24 0.05 12.29
N THR A 127 -6.63 -1.10 11.74
CA THR A 127 -7.33 -2.16 12.46
C THR A 127 -6.34 -3.27 12.81
N LEU A 128 -6.38 -3.73 14.06
CA LEU A 128 -5.69 -4.92 14.55
C LEU A 128 -6.68 -5.79 15.33
N GLN A 129 -7.10 -6.92 14.78
CA GLN A 129 -8.15 -7.76 15.38
C GLN A 129 -7.86 -9.26 15.27
N ASN A 130 -8.50 -10.05 16.14
CA ASN A 130 -8.39 -11.50 16.16
C ASN A 130 -9.69 -12.16 15.66
N PRO A 131 -9.77 -12.60 14.40
CA PRO A 131 -10.99 -13.19 13.82
C PRO A 131 -11.40 -14.52 14.43
N LEU A 132 -10.60 -15.10 15.33
CA LEU A 132 -10.93 -16.34 16.05
C LEU A 132 -11.65 -16.10 17.38
N LEU A 133 -11.84 -14.83 17.76
CA LEU A 133 -12.48 -14.44 19.01
C LEU A 133 -13.76 -13.65 18.74
N ASN A 134 -14.64 -13.69 19.74
CA ASN A 134 -15.85 -12.88 19.80
C ASN A 134 -15.68 -11.79 20.87
N PHE A 135 -16.39 -10.68 20.70
CA PHE A 135 -16.42 -9.63 21.72
C PHE A 135 -16.91 -10.17 23.05
N SER A 136 -16.25 -9.74 24.13
CA SER A 136 -16.77 -9.88 25.48
C SER A 136 -17.63 -8.66 25.82
N LEU A 137 -18.51 -8.81 26.80
CA LEU A 137 -19.33 -7.70 27.31
C LEU A 137 -18.50 -6.57 27.95
N GLU A 138 -17.24 -6.83 28.28
CA GLU A 138 -16.35 -5.88 28.95
C GLU A 138 -15.68 -4.88 28.00
N LYS A 139 -15.65 -5.16 26.69
CA LYS A 139 -14.89 -4.35 25.73
C LYS A 139 -15.71 -4.06 24.48
N SER A 140 -16.05 -2.79 24.32
CA SER A 140 -16.68 -2.29 23.10
C SER A 140 -15.70 -2.32 21.92
N PRO A 141 -16.19 -2.59 20.69
CA PRO A 141 -15.38 -2.49 19.48
C PRO A 141 -14.88 -1.06 19.24
N LEU A 142 -13.65 -0.93 18.74
CA LEU A 142 -13.22 0.32 18.11
C LEU A 142 -13.86 0.45 16.72
N PRO A 143 -13.94 1.67 16.15
CA PRO A 143 -14.45 1.87 14.80
C PRO A 143 -13.80 0.92 13.78
N GLY A 144 -14.63 0.26 12.98
CA GLY A 144 -14.25 -0.72 11.97
C GLY A 144 -13.55 -1.99 12.49
N GLN A 145 -13.67 -2.30 13.79
CA GLN A 145 -13.42 -3.64 14.29
C GLN A 145 -14.68 -4.51 14.21
N SER A 146 -14.56 -5.68 13.59
CA SER A 146 -15.57 -6.75 13.63
C SER A 146 -15.21 -7.82 14.66
N HIS A 147 -13.98 -7.82 15.18
CA HIS A 147 -13.48 -8.77 16.18
C HIS A 147 -12.65 -8.09 17.27
N PRO A 148 -12.45 -8.75 18.44
CA PRO A 148 -11.62 -8.23 19.51
C PRO A 148 -10.21 -7.86 19.06
N GLY A 149 -9.69 -6.76 19.61
CA GLY A 149 -8.36 -6.26 19.29
C GLY A 149 -7.22 -7.23 19.68
N LEU A 150 -6.11 -7.17 18.93
CA LEU A 150 -4.92 -8.01 19.22
C LEU A 150 -4.08 -7.53 20.41
N ASN A 151 -4.28 -6.30 20.88
CA ASN A 151 -3.40 -5.63 21.85
C ASN A 151 -1.93 -5.57 21.39
N LEU A 152 -1.69 -5.42 20.07
CA LEU A 152 -0.36 -5.34 19.46
C LEU A 152 0.01 -3.92 19.00
N GLY A 153 -0.79 -2.90 19.34
CA GLY A 153 -0.61 -1.52 18.88
C GLY A 153 0.80 -0.98 19.10
N LYS A 154 1.38 -1.17 20.30
CA LYS A 154 2.75 -0.74 20.60
C LYS A 154 3.79 -1.39 19.68
N LYS A 155 3.70 -2.70 19.48
CA LYS A 155 4.64 -3.47 18.64
C LYS A 155 4.55 -3.06 17.17
N VAL A 156 3.34 -2.75 16.70
CA VAL A 156 3.11 -2.21 15.34
C VAL A 156 3.68 -0.80 15.21
N PHE A 157 3.46 0.06 16.20
CA PHE A 157 4.02 1.42 16.20
C PHE A 157 5.55 1.42 16.18
N ASP A 158 6.19 0.51 16.91
CA ASP A 158 7.64 0.34 16.91
C ASP A 158 8.21 0.00 15.51
N ILE A 159 7.43 -0.66 14.64
CA ILE A 159 7.81 -0.88 13.24
C ILE A 159 7.83 0.43 12.48
N PHE A 160 6.80 1.27 12.61
CA PHE A 160 6.75 2.55 11.93
C PHE A 160 7.86 3.49 12.40
N VAL A 161 8.16 3.50 13.70
CA VAL A 161 9.31 4.23 14.24
C VAL A 161 10.63 3.70 13.66
N TYR A 162 10.77 2.39 13.52
CA TYR A 162 11.93 1.77 12.89
C TYR A 162 12.06 2.18 11.41
N LEU A 163 10.97 2.12 10.64
CA LEU A 163 10.94 2.55 9.24
C LEU A 163 11.27 4.04 9.08
N ALA A 164 10.76 4.89 9.96
CA ALA A 164 11.06 6.32 9.96
C ALA A 164 12.56 6.59 10.17
N ARG A 165 13.23 5.78 11.01
CA ARG A 165 14.69 5.88 11.21
C ARG A 165 15.47 5.43 9.98
N LEU A 166 15.02 4.39 9.28
CA LEU A 166 15.66 3.92 8.04
C LEU A 166 15.49 4.92 6.88
N SER A 167 14.40 5.70 6.90
CA SER A 167 14.07 6.66 5.85
C SER A 167 14.79 8.01 6.01
N ARG A 168 15.58 8.20 7.08
CA ARG A 168 16.51 9.33 7.23
C ARG A 168 17.76 9.06 6.38
N LYS A 169 17.64 9.25 5.08
CA LYS A 169 18.77 9.52 4.19
C LYS A 169 18.72 10.98 3.77
#